data_AF-A0A2A3Y3J1-F1
#
_entry.id   AF-A0A2A3Y3J1-F1
#
_cell.length_a   1.000
_cell.length_b   1.000
_cell.length_c   1.000
_cell.angle_alpha   90.00
_cell.angle_beta   90.00
_cell.angle_gamma   90.00
#
_symmetry.space_group_name_H-M   'P 1'
#
loop_
_entity.id
_entity.type
_entity.pdbx_description
1 polymer ?
#
loop_
_entity_poly.entity_id
_entity_poly.type
_entity_poly.pdbx_seq_one_letter_code
_entity_poly.pdbx_strand_id
1 'polypeptide(L)'
;MSAEPSAMQVSYPENCGNAPRHLVIQEVIVALHGRDLDHLRLWLTEDIEWEIVGFETLHGIDALCSWVMISGDTKSLEFKSVLTHGREGSTDGNITNGQDISAAFSHVLRFTGAAKTARIKSARSYLVSKPI
;
A
#
# COMPACT_ATOMS: atom_id res chain seq x y z
N MET A 1 -13.79 -9.15 27.18
CA MET A 1 -14.37 -9.31 25.85
C MET A 1 -13.45 -8.59 24.89
N SER A 2 -12.50 -9.32 24.30
CA SER A 2 -11.63 -8.78 23.26
C SER A 2 -12.50 -8.66 22.02
N ALA A 3 -12.68 -7.43 21.52
CA ALA A 3 -13.34 -7.25 20.24
C ALA A 3 -12.45 -7.92 19.18
N GLU A 4 -13.03 -8.86 18.43
CA GLU A 4 -12.44 -9.36 17.20
C GLU A 4 -12.09 -8.15 16.32
N PRO A 5 -10.87 -8.07 15.74
CA PRO A 5 -10.52 -6.96 14.86
C PRO A 5 -11.52 -6.92 13.70
N SER A 6 -12.27 -5.84 13.61
CA SER A 6 -13.20 -5.62 12.50
C SER A 6 -12.41 -5.68 11.19
N ALA A 7 -12.86 -6.48 10.23
CA ALA A 7 -12.25 -6.58 8.92
C ALA A 7 -12.12 -5.17 8.28
N MET A 8 -10.95 -4.86 7.74
CA MET A 8 -10.67 -3.59 7.06
C MET A 8 -11.63 -3.40 5.88
N GLN A 9 -12.30 -2.24 5.82
CA GLN A 9 -13.18 -1.90 4.70
C GLN A 9 -12.38 -1.27 3.56
N VAL A 10 -12.57 -1.76 2.33
CA VAL A 10 -11.85 -1.25 1.15
C VAL A 10 -12.83 -0.72 0.11
N SER A 11 -12.60 0.50 -0.40
CA SER A 11 -13.34 1.08 -1.52
C SER A 11 -12.41 1.44 -2.69
N TYR A 12 -12.92 1.28 -3.91
CA TYR A 12 -12.17 1.47 -5.14
C TYR A 12 -12.84 2.51 -6.04
N PRO A 13 -12.07 3.24 -6.88
CA PRO A 13 -12.65 4.20 -7.80
C PRO A 13 -13.38 3.50 -8.95
N GLU A 14 -14.45 4.11 -9.45
CA GLU A 14 -15.18 3.63 -10.61
C GLU A 14 -14.23 3.51 -11.83
N ASN A 15 -14.33 2.40 -12.57
CA ASN A 15 -13.54 2.09 -13.79
C ASN A 15 -12.07 1.66 -13.60
N CYS A 16 -11.61 1.26 -12.40
CA CYS A 16 -10.19 0.92 -12.20
C CYS A 16 -9.72 -0.50 -12.61
N GLY A 17 -10.55 -1.31 -13.28
CA GLY A 17 -10.29 -2.75 -13.46
C GLY A 17 -9.57 -3.22 -14.74
N ASN A 18 -9.20 -2.32 -15.66
CA ASN A 18 -8.84 -2.75 -17.03
C ASN A 18 -7.36 -3.07 -17.28
N ALA A 19 -6.47 -2.87 -16.30
CA ALA A 19 -5.04 -3.11 -16.46
C ALA A 19 -4.50 -4.04 -15.35
N PRO A 20 -3.82 -5.15 -15.70
CA PRO A 20 -3.28 -6.11 -14.72
C PRO A 20 -2.43 -5.49 -13.61
N ARG A 21 -1.72 -4.39 -13.88
CA ARG A 21 -0.89 -3.72 -12.89
C ARG A 21 -1.67 -2.83 -11.92
N HIS A 22 -2.87 -2.39 -12.28
CA HIS A 22 -3.73 -1.67 -11.33
C HIS A 22 -4.10 -2.61 -10.17
N LEU A 23 -4.44 -3.85 -10.52
CA LEU A 23 -4.72 -4.91 -9.54
C LEU A 23 -3.51 -5.19 -8.65
N VAL A 24 -2.31 -5.34 -9.21
CA VAL A 24 -1.09 -5.55 -8.41
C VAL A 24 -0.84 -4.40 -7.41
N ILE A 25 -1.01 -3.15 -7.83
CA ILE A 25 -0.85 -1.99 -6.94
C ILE A 25 -1.90 -2.05 -5.83
N GLN A 26 -3.16 -2.28 -6.18
CA GLN A 26 -4.25 -2.38 -5.22
C GLN A 26 -4.04 -3.52 -4.22
N GLU A 27 -3.67 -4.71 -4.69
CA GLU A 27 -3.36 -5.88 -3.85
C GLU A 27 -2.22 -5.58 -2.88
N VAL A 28 -1.14 -4.94 -3.33
CA VAL A 28 -0.02 -4.57 -2.47
C VAL A 28 -0.42 -3.55 -1.40
N ILE A 29 -1.19 -2.52 -1.76
CA ILE A 29 -1.62 -1.51 -0.78
C ILE A 29 -2.67 -2.08 0.18
N VAL A 30 -3.58 -2.93 -0.28
CA VAL A 30 -4.50 -3.67 0.60
C VAL A 30 -3.72 -4.59 1.55
N ALA A 31 -2.73 -5.32 1.05
CA ALA A 31 -1.89 -6.19 1.87
C ALA A 31 -1.07 -5.41 2.90
N LEU A 32 -0.55 -4.24 2.53
CA LEU A 32 0.18 -3.34 3.41
C LEU A 32 -0.69 -2.90 4.60
N HIS A 33 -1.93 -2.46 4.34
CA HIS A 33 -2.84 -1.98 5.38
C HIS A 33 -3.57 -3.10 6.13
N GLY A 34 -3.77 -4.25 5.48
CA GLY A 34 -4.39 -5.46 6.05
C GLY A 34 -3.41 -6.39 6.77
N ARG A 35 -2.11 -6.06 6.79
CA ARG A 35 -1.03 -6.88 7.35
C ARG A 35 -0.91 -8.28 6.73
N ASP A 36 -1.20 -8.40 5.44
CA ASP A 36 -1.05 -9.65 4.69
C ASP A 36 0.39 -9.78 4.16
N LEU A 37 1.26 -10.34 5.00
CA LEU A 37 2.68 -10.48 4.69
C LEU A 37 2.94 -11.43 3.51
N ASP A 38 2.08 -12.42 3.30
CA ASP A 38 2.23 -13.39 2.22
C ASP A 38 1.98 -12.71 0.86
N HIS A 39 0.94 -11.88 0.75
CA HIS A 39 0.71 -11.06 -0.45
C HIS A 39 1.81 -10.03 -0.69
N LEU A 40 2.36 -9.42 0.36
CA LEU A 40 3.51 -8.52 0.21
C LEU A 40 4.72 -9.27 -0.37
N ARG A 41 5.04 -10.46 0.15
CA ARG A 41 6.15 -11.29 -0.35
C ARG A 41 5.94 -11.76 -1.79
N LEU A 42 4.69 -11.98 -2.20
CA LEU A 42 4.35 -12.35 -3.57
C LEU A 42 4.75 -11.25 -4.58
N TRP A 43 4.43 -10.00 -4.27
CA TRP A 43 4.51 -8.89 -5.25
C TRP A 43 5.70 -7.96 -5.10
N LEU A 44 6.34 -7.90 -3.94
CA LEU A 44 7.51 -7.04 -3.68
C LEU A 44 8.79 -7.85 -3.79
N THR A 45 9.87 -7.30 -4.34
CA THR A 45 11.16 -8.01 -4.38
C THR A 45 11.78 -8.19 -2.98
N GLU A 46 12.68 -9.16 -2.83
CA GLU A 46 13.39 -9.38 -1.56
C GLU A 46 14.25 -8.16 -1.16
N ASP A 47 14.82 -7.48 -2.17
CA ASP A 47 15.63 -6.28 -2.07
C ASP A 47 14.82 -4.96 -2.17
N ILE A 48 13.51 -5.00 -1.86
CA ILE A 48 12.62 -3.83 -1.92
C ILE A 48 13.18 -2.65 -1.12
N GLU A 49 13.19 -1.46 -1.72
CA GLU A 49 13.44 -0.19 -1.03
C GLU A 49 12.14 0.59 -0.89
N TRP A 50 11.70 0.83 0.36
CA TRP A 50 10.45 1.53 0.63
C TRP A 50 10.70 2.77 1.48
N GLU A 51 10.63 3.94 0.86
CA GLU A 51 10.76 5.23 1.56
C GLU A 51 9.39 5.68 2.10
N ILE A 52 9.33 5.98 3.38
CA ILE A 52 8.22 6.71 4.01
C ILE A 52 8.71 8.13 4.21
N VAL A 53 8.31 9.03 3.31
CA VAL A 53 8.89 10.36 3.18
C VAL A 53 8.70 11.15 4.48
N GLY A 54 9.81 11.68 5.00
CA GLY A 54 9.83 12.42 6.27
C GLY A 54 9.91 11.53 7.53
N PHE A 55 10.04 10.21 7.38
CA PHE A 55 10.15 9.28 8.50
C PHE A 55 11.38 8.39 8.38
N GLU A 56 11.36 7.35 7.54
CA GLU A 56 12.46 6.40 7.37
C GLU A 56 12.43 5.74 5.99
N THR A 57 13.54 5.09 5.62
CA THR A 57 13.61 4.20 4.46
C THR A 57 13.84 2.77 4.92
N LEU A 58 12.96 1.88 4.50
CA LEU A 58 12.99 0.45 4.81
C LEU A 58 13.76 -0.28 3.69
N HIS A 59 14.72 -1.09 4.08
CA HIS A 59 15.57 -1.85 3.16
C HIS A 59 15.32 -3.35 3.33
N GLY A 60 14.80 -3.98 2.27
CA GLY A 60 14.49 -5.40 2.22
C GLY A 60 13.10 -5.75 2.75
N ILE A 61 12.58 -6.88 2.28
CA ILE A 61 11.20 -7.31 2.54
C ILE A 61 10.93 -7.59 4.03
N ASP A 62 11.94 -8.05 4.78
CA ASP A 62 11.80 -8.36 6.20
C ASP A 62 11.68 -7.09 7.06
N ALA A 63 12.40 -6.02 6.70
CA ALA A 63 12.28 -4.71 7.35
C ALA A 63 10.88 -4.13 7.11
N LEU A 64 10.38 -4.23 5.88
CA LEU A 64 9.02 -3.81 5.55
C LEU A 64 7.95 -4.62 6.29
N CYS A 65 8.06 -5.96 6.32
CA CYS A 65 7.10 -6.80 7.03
C CYS A 65 7.08 -6.48 8.54
N SER A 66 8.26 -6.25 9.13
CA SER A 66 8.38 -5.85 10.54
C SER A 66 7.70 -4.51 10.79
N TRP A 67 7.91 -3.54 9.90
CA TRP A 67 7.25 -2.24 9.95
C TRP A 67 5.72 -2.34 9.85
N VAL A 68 5.20 -3.16 8.93
CA VAL A 68 3.76 -3.40 8.75
C VAL A 68 3.12 -3.95 10.03
N MET A 69 3.80 -4.86 10.72
CA MET A 69 3.29 -5.46 11.96
C MET A 69 3.25 -4.49 13.14
N ILE A 70 4.14 -3.49 13.18
CA ILE A 70 4.14 -2.45 14.23
C ILE A 70 3.28 -1.23 13.84
N SER A 71 3.05 -1.01 12.54
CA SER A 71 2.16 0.03 12.04
C SER A 71 0.72 -0.28 12.47
N GLY A 72 0.02 0.71 13.05
CA GLY A 72 -1.30 0.52 13.67
C GLY A 72 -2.40 0.01 12.72
N ASP A 73 -3.53 -0.41 13.29
CA ASP A 73 -4.63 -0.99 12.49
C ASP A 73 -5.27 0.03 11.55
N THR A 74 -5.56 -0.41 10.31
CA THR A 74 -6.36 0.36 9.36
C THR A 74 -7.81 -0.14 9.40
N LYS A 75 -8.75 0.75 9.72
CA LYS A 75 -10.20 0.47 9.74
C LYS A 75 -10.79 0.56 8.33
N SER A 76 -10.41 1.58 7.56
CA SER A 76 -10.84 1.75 6.17
C SER A 76 -9.74 2.26 5.26
N LEU A 77 -9.75 1.78 4.03
CA LEU A 77 -8.86 2.16 2.93
C LEU A 77 -9.71 2.53 1.71
N GLU A 78 -9.60 3.78 1.27
CA GLU A 78 -10.25 4.28 0.05
C GLU A 78 -9.19 4.58 -0.99
N PHE A 79 -9.27 3.94 -2.15
CA PHE A 79 -8.52 4.32 -3.33
C PHE A 79 -9.25 5.41 -4.11
N LYS A 80 -8.53 6.49 -4.47
CA LYS A 80 -9.05 7.56 -5.33
C LYS A 80 -8.58 7.40 -6.77
N SER A 81 -7.32 7.04 -6.96
CA SER A 81 -6.79 6.77 -8.29
C SER A 81 -5.74 5.67 -8.26
N VAL A 82 -5.57 5.01 -9.40
CA VAL A 82 -4.46 4.12 -9.69
C VAL A 82 -4.00 4.43 -11.11
N LEU A 83 -2.71 4.70 -11.27
CA LEU A 83 -2.10 5.10 -12.53
C LEU A 83 -0.89 4.22 -12.80
N THR A 84 -0.62 3.93 -14.07
CA THR A 84 0.58 3.20 -14.48
C THR A 84 1.16 3.77 -15.77
N HIS A 85 2.48 3.84 -15.87
CA HIS A 85 3.18 4.23 -17.09
C HIS A 85 4.58 3.58 -17.16
N GLY A 86 4.86 2.80 -18.21
CA GLY A 86 6.18 2.20 -18.39
C GLY A 86 6.53 1.21 -17.28
N ARG A 87 7.42 1.57 -16.36
CA ARG A 87 7.78 0.81 -15.15
C ARG A 87 7.32 1.49 -13.86
N GLU A 88 6.65 2.63 -13.96
CA GLU A 88 6.11 3.35 -12.80
C GLU A 88 4.63 3.00 -12.60
N GLY A 89 4.22 3.04 -11.35
CA GLY A 89 2.84 3.05 -10.92
C GLY A 89 2.64 4.06 -9.80
N SER A 90 1.43 4.53 -9.63
CA SER A 90 1.08 5.34 -8.47
C SER A 90 -0.36 5.11 -8.06
N THR A 91 -0.63 5.31 -6.77
CA THR A 91 -1.99 5.33 -6.26
C THR A 91 -2.10 6.31 -5.11
N ASP A 92 -3.25 6.94 -4.97
CA ASP A 92 -3.57 7.84 -3.88
C ASP A 92 -4.93 7.50 -3.29
N GLY A 93 -5.16 7.97 -2.07
CA GLY A 93 -6.34 7.60 -1.34
C GLY A 93 -6.39 8.15 0.08
N ASN A 94 -7.29 7.57 0.87
CA ASN A 94 -7.45 7.88 2.28
C ASN A 94 -7.40 6.61 3.11
N ILE A 95 -6.84 6.73 4.31
CA ILE A 95 -6.91 5.71 5.34
C ILE A 95 -7.51 6.31 6.61
N THR A 96 -8.23 5.48 7.35
CA THR A 96 -8.75 5.82 8.68
C THR A 96 -8.45 4.66 9.62
N ASN A 97 -7.98 4.96 10.83
CA ASN A 97 -7.67 3.94 11.84
C ASN A 97 -8.88 3.67 12.77
N GLY A 98 -8.70 2.77 13.74
CA GLY A 98 -9.76 2.44 14.72
C GLY A 98 -10.18 3.61 15.64
N GLN A 99 -9.43 4.71 15.67
CA GLN A 99 -9.72 5.93 16.43
C GLN A 99 -10.33 7.03 15.56
N ASP A 100 -10.74 6.71 14.33
CA ASP A 100 -11.27 7.64 13.32
C ASP A 100 -10.29 8.75 12.89
N ILE A 101 -9.00 8.60 13.23
CA ILE A 101 -7.93 9.48 12.74
C ILE A 101 -7.66 9.13 11.28
N SER A 102 -7.71 10.15 10.43
CA SER A 102 -7.61 9.99 8.97
C SER A 102 -6.33 10.60 8.40
N ALA A 103 -5.77 9.94 7.40
CA ALA A 103 -4.67 10.46 6.59
C ALA A 103 -4.98 10.28 5.10
N ALA A 104 -4.53 11.22 4.28
CA ALA A 104 -4.40 11.02 2.84
C ALA A 104 -3.04 10.39 2.56
N PHE A 105 -2.96 9.52 1.55
CA PHE A 105 -1.71 8.94 1.09
C PHE A 105 -1.50 9.14 -0.40
N SER A 106 -0.24 9.08 -0.81
CA SER A 106 0.17 8.82 -2.19
C SER A 106 1.35 7.86 -2.18
N HIS A 107 1.25 6.77 -2.92
CA HIS A 107 2.32 5.81 -3.15
C HIS A 107 2.79 5.92 -4.60
N VAL A 108 4.10 6.08 -4.80
CA VAL A 108 4.75 5.98 -6.10
C VAL A 108 5.59 4.71 -6.10
N LEU A 109 5.31 3.79 -7.02
CA LEU A 109 5.89 2.45 -7.07
C LEU A 109 6.66 2.24 -8.37
N ARG A 110 7.77 1.50 -8.31
CA ARG A 110 8.57 1.12 -9.47
C ARG A 110 8.61 -0.39 -9.61
N PHE A 111 8.22 -0.87 -10.79
CA PHE A 111 8.27 -2.28 -11.18
C PHE A 111 9.65 -2.69 -11.69
N THR A 112 9.97 -3.98 -11.51
CA THR A 112 11.17 -4.66 -12.04
C THR A 112 11.21 -4.70 -13.58
N GLY A 113 10.07 -4.53 -14.25
CA GLY A 113 9.98 -4.52 -15.71
C GLY A 113 8.59 -4.16 -16.22
N ALA A 114 8.35 -4.40 -17.51
CA ALA A 114 7.07 -4.10 -18.16
C ALA A 114 6.09 -5.30 -18.19
N ALA A 115 6.51 -6.48 -17.74
CA ALA A 115 5.68 -7.67 -17.70
C ALA A 115 4.46 -7.48 -16.78
N LYS A 116 3.35 -8.17 -17.07
CA LYS A 116 2.14 -8.14 -16.22
C LYS A 116 2.38 -8.71 -14.82
N THR A 117 3.37 -9.57 -14.68
CA THR A 117 3.80 -10.24 -13.44
C THR A 117 5.03 -9.59 -12.81
N ALA A 118 5.45 -8.40 -13.29
CA ALA A 118 6.60 -7.73 -12.73
C ALA A 118 6.35 -7.42 -11.25
N ARG A 119 7.30 -7.81 -10.38
CA ARG A 119 7.31 -7.42 -8.97
C ARG A 119 7.71 -5.96 -8.81
N ILE A 120 7.37 -5.35 -7.69
CA ILE A 120 7.76 -3.98 -7.31
C ILE A 120 9.13 -4.02 -6.62
N LYS A 121 10.04 -3.16 -7.10
CA LYS A 121 11.42 -3.03 -6.61
C LYS A 121 11.62 -1.84 -5.66
N SER A 122 10.82 -0.79 -5.82
CA SER A 122 10.86 0.33 -4.88
C SER A 122 9.52 1.03 -4.77
N ALA A 123 9.30 1.67 -3.63
CA ALA A 123 8.14 2.51 -3.40
C ALA A 123 8.54 3.76 -2.59
N ARG A 124 7.80 4.85 -2.80
CA ARG A 124 7.86 6.05 -1.97
C ARG A 124 6.45 6.41 -1.54
N SER A 125 6.28 6.63 -0.24
CA SER A 125 4.98 6.91 0.38
C SER A 125 4.98 8.31 0.98
N TYR A 126 3.98 9.08 0.60
CA TYR A 126 3.68 10.39 1.17
C TYR A 126 2.42 10.24 2.00
N LEU A 127 2.50 10.60 3.28
CA LEU A 127 1.37 10.56 4.21
C LEU A 127 1.07 11.97 4.68
N VAL A 128 -0.20 12.37 4.62
CA VAL A 128 -0.66 13.68 5.08
C VAL A 128 -1.79 13.48 6.06
N SER A 129 -1.53 13.76 7.34
CA SER A 129 -2.56 13.76 8.37
C SER A 129 -3.66 14.76 8.01
N LYS A 130 -4.92 14.34 8.11
CA LYS A 130 -6.05 15.26 7.97
C LYS A 130 -6.36 15.87 9.34
N PRO A 131 -6.58 17.19 9.43
CA PRO A 131 -7.02 17.79 10.67
C PRO A 131 -8.39 17.22 11.10
N ILE A 132 -8.56 17.08 12.41
CA ILE A 132 -9.83 16.75 13.08
C ILE A 132 -10.74 17.97 13.05
#